data_AF-A0A7S3F7G3-F1
#
_entry.id   AF-A0A7S3F7G3-F1
#
_cell.length_a   1.000
_cell.length_b   1.000
_cell.length_c   1.000
_cell.angle_alpha   90.00
_cell.angle_beta   90.00
_cell.angle_gamma   90.00
#
_symmetry.space_group_name_H-M   'P 1'
#
loop_
_entity.id
_entity.type
_entity.pdbx_description
1 polymer ?
#
loop_
_entity_poly.entity_id
_entity_poly.type
_entity_poly.pdbx_seq_one_letter_code
_entity_poly.pdbx_strand_id
1 'polypeptide(L)'
;RLERSPPPLPPPPPPSPPAPSQRELSRLKEQLAQAPKKKEKKAKFGKREKEEYASIEADIEALEESVAKAESALEESKSRKERLDQMQQLALVSAASDARRALDKKLERYMELEDLMAQVNS
;
A
#
# COMPACT_ATOMS: atom_id res chain seq x y z
N ARG A 1 -29.89 -11.16 -58.05
CA ARG A 1 -30.32 -10.62 -56.74
C ARG A 1 -30.12 -11.74 -55.71
N LEU A 2 -29.19 -11.59 -54.77
CA LEU A 2 -29.05 -12.52 -53.63
C LEU A 2 -29.90 -11.96 -52.49
N GLU A 3 -31.00 -12.64 -52.18
CA GLU A 3 -31.81 -12.40 -50.98
C GLU A 3 -30.97 -12.83 -49.76
N ARG A 4 -30.52 -11.88 -48.93
CA ARG A 4 -29.84 -12.18 -47.66
C ARG A 4 -30.91 -12.35 -46.59
N SER A 5 -31.06 -13.55 -46.05
CA SER A 5 -31.88 -13.80 -44.87
C SER A 5 -31.36 -13.01 -43.66
N PRO A 6 -32.24 -12.45 -42.81
CA PRO A 6 -31.82 -11.71 -41.64
C PRO A 6 -31.10 -12.64 -40.64
N PRO A 7 -30.13 -12.12 -39.87
CA PRO A 7 -29.43 -12.91 -38.87
C PRO A 7 -30.38 -13.39 -37.76
N PRO A 8 -30.11 -14.56 -37.16
CA PRO A 8 -30.91 -15.08 -36.06
C PRO A 8 -30.83 -14.14 -34.83
N LEU A 9 -31.94 -14.00 -34.12
CA LEU A 9 -32.02 -13.21 -32.89
C LEU A 9 -31.13 -13.82 -31.79
N PRO A 10 -30.50 -12.98 -30.94
CA PRO A 10 -29.72 -13.47 -29.82
C PRO A 10 -30.61 -14.21 -28.80
N PRO A 11 -30.05 -15.20 -28.08
CA PRO A 11 -30.79 -15.94 -27.08
C PRO A 11 -31.22 -15.03 -25.90
N PRO A 12 -32.34 -15.34 -25.23
CA PRO A 12 -32.81 -14.56 -24.09
C PRO A 12 -31.80 -14.65 -22.92
N PRO A 13 -31.70 -13.60 -22.09
CA PRO A 13 -30.85 -13.60 -20.91
C PRO A 13 -31.30 -14.67 -19.90
N PRO A 14 -30.39 -15.22 -19.09
CA PRO A 14 -30.72 -16.18 -18.05
C PRO A 14 -31.63 -15.56 -16.98
N PRO A 15 -32.50 -16.36 -16.32
CA PRO A 15 -33.36 -15.87 -15.26
C PRO A 15 -32.53 -15.38 -14.07
N SER A 16 -32.94 -14.24 -13.49
CA SER A 16 -32.34 -13.69 -12.28
C SER A 16 -32.50 -14.66 -11.09
N PRO A 17 -31.51 -14.73 -10.18
CA PRO A 17 -31.65 -15.55 -8.97
C PRO A 17 -32.83 -15.07 -8.12
N PRO A 18 -33.51 -15.99 -7.41
CA PRO A 18 -34.63 -15.64 -6.55
C PRO A 18 -34.17 -14.72 -5.41
N ALA A 19 -34.98 -13.69 -5.13
CA ALA A 19 -34.73 -12.80 -4.01
C ALA A 19 -34.85 -13.56 -2.68
N PRO A 20 -33.99 -13.28 -1.68
CA PRO A 20 -34.03 -13.95 -0.38
C PRO A 20 -35.36 -13.69 0.31
N SER A 21 -35.90 -14.72 0.95
CA SER A 21 -37.19 -14.64 1.66
C SER A 21 -37.10 -13.73 2.88
N GLN A 22 -38.24 -13.19 3.32
CA GLN A 22 -38.33 -12.33 4.50
C GLN A 22 -37.80 -13.01 5.78
N ARG A 23 -37.90 -14.35 5.85
CA ARG A 23 -37.39 -15.16 6.96
C ARG A 23 -35.87 -15.25 6.95
N GLU A 24 -35.26 -15.37 5.76
CA GLU A 24 -33.81 -15.35 5.60
C GLU A 24 -33.24 -13.96 5.92
N LEU A 25 -33.91 -12.89 5.48
CA LEU A 25 -33.53 -11.52 5.82
C LEU A 25 -33.57 -11.28 7.34
N SER A 26 -34.57 -11.82 8.04
CA SER A 26 -34.68 -11.69 9.49
C SER A 26 -33.57 -12.46 10.20
N ARG A 27 -33.26 -13.68 9.73
CA ARG A 27 -32.16 -14.50 10.28
C ARG A 27 -30.79 -13.86 10.07
N LEU A 28 -30.56 -13.25 8.92
CA LEU A 28 -29.31 -12.52 8.64
C LEU A 28 -29.16 -11.27 9.51
N LYS A 29 -30.26 -10.53 9.74
CA LYS A 29 -30.25 -9.38 10.66
C LYS A 29 -29.96 -9.81 12.09
N GLU A 30 -30.54 -10.92 12.54
CA GLU A 30 -30.30 -11.45 13.87
C GLU A 30 -28.86 -11.95 14.04
N GLN A 31 -28.30 -12.63 13.04
CA GLN A 31 -26.89 -13.03 13.04
C GLN A 31 -25.94 -11.82 13.04
N LEU A 32 -26.28 -10.74 12.33
CA LEU A 32 -25.50 -9.51 12.32
C LEU A 32 -25.60 -8.77 13.67
N ALA A 33 -26.76 -8.81 14.32
CA ALA A 33 -26.97 -8.22 15.65
C ALA A 33 -26.31 -9.02 16.77
N GLN A 34 -26.21 -10.35 16.62
CA GLN A 34 -25.50 -11.25 17.54
C GLN A 34 -24.00 -11.35 17.24
N ALA A 35 -23.52 -10.77 16.15
CA ALA A 35 -22.08 -10.66 15.90
C ALA A 35 -21.45 -9.93 17.10
N PRO A 36 -20.42 -10.50 17.73
CA PRO A 36 -19.81 -9.90 18.91
C PRO A 36 -19.35 -8.49 18.53
N LYS A 37 -19.93 -7.47 19.19
CA LYS A 37 -19.45 -6.10 19.10
C LYS A 37 -17.96 -6.15 19.47
N LYS A 38 -17.09 -6.04 18.47
CA LYS A 38 -15.64 -5.97 18.68
C LYS A 38 -15.44 -4.79 19.61
N LYS A 39 -15.14 -5.05 20.88
CA LYS A 39 -14.72 -4.01 21.82
C LYS A 39 -13.55 -3.32 21.14
N GLU A 40 -13.69 -2.03 20.82
CA GLU A 40 -12.59 -1.23 20.30
C GLU A 40 -11.45 -1.37 21.30
N LYS A 41 -10.40 -2.08 20.88
CA LYS A 41 -9.22 -2.22 21.72
C LYS A 41 -8.59 -0.84 21.75
N LYS A 42 -8.53 -0.22 22.93
CA LYS A 42 -7.75 1.00 23.15
C LYS A 42 -6.36 0.79 22.54
N ALA A 43 -5.91 1.75 21.75
CA ALA A 43 -4.56 1.77 21.22
C ALA A 43 -3.57 1.58 22.38
N LYS A 44 -2.50 0.82 22.15
CA LYS A 44 -1.44 0.58 23.14
C LYS A 44 -0.11 0.90 22.49
N PHE A 45 0.68 1.74 23.15
CA PHE A 45 2.08 1.96 22.80
C PHE A 45 2.94 0.97 23.58
N GLY A 46 3.28 -0.14 22.93
CA GLY A 46 3.97 -1.28 23.55
C GLY A 46 5.48 -1.10 23.65
N LYS A 47 6.17 -2.15 24.11
CA LYS A 47 7.64 -2.16 24.25
C LYS A 47 8.33 -2.06 22.89
N ARG A 48 7.78 -2.74 21.88
CA ARG A 48 8.34 -2.76 20.53
C ARG A 48 8.26 -1.38 19.86
N GLU A 49 7.13 -0.70 20.02
CA GLU A 49 6.93 0.64 19.47
C GLU A 49 7.84 1.67 20.16
N LYS A 50 8.08 1.53 21.48
CA LYS A 50 9.05 2.36 22.22
C LYS A 50 10.49 2.17 21.74
N GLU A 51 10.90 0.91 21.54
CA GLU A 51 12.24 0.59 21.05
C GLU A 51 12.43 1.09 19.62
N GLU A 52 11.44 0.90 18.76
CA GLU A 52 11.44 1.40 17.38
C GLU A 52 11.49 2.94 17.34
N TYR A 53 10.66 3.61 18.16
CA TYR A 53 10.66 5.06 18.24
C TYR A 53 11.98 5.64 18.75
N ALA A 54 12.69 4.92 19.62
CA ALA A 54 14.00 5.37 20.10
C ALA A 54 15.10 5.32 19.03
N SER A 55 14.94 4.50 17.98
CA SER A 55 15.97 4.34 16.93
C SER A 55 15.54 4.88 15.56
N ILE A 56 14.25 5.16 15.34
CA ILE A 56 13.72 5.52 14.02
C ILE A 56 14.31 6.81 13.46
N GLU A 57 14.61 7.81 14.29
CA GLU A 57 15.25 9.06 13.85
C GLU A 57 16.67 8.80 13.31
N ALA A 58 17.46 7.97 14.00
CA ALA A 58 18.79 7.59 13.53
C ALA A 58 18.73 6.73 12.25
N ASP A 59 17.73 5.86 12.15
CA ASP A 59 17.50 5.08 10.92
C ASP A 59 17.11 5.99 9.74
N ILE A 60 16.32 7.04 9.99
CA ILE A 60 15.94 8.05 8.98
C ILE A 60 17.19 8.81 8.52
N GLU A 61 18.00 9.32 9.44
CA GLU A 61 19.25 10.02 9.12
C GLU A 61 20.18 9.16 8.25
N ALA A 62 20.34 7.88 8.60
CA ALA A 62 21.14 6.94 7.81
C ALA A 62 20.56 6.71 6.39
N LEU A 63 19.23 6.69 6.26
CA LEU A 63 18.56 6.56 4.96
C LEU A 63 18.66 7.83 4.12
N GLU A 64 18.55 9.02 4.73
CA GLU A 64 18.77 10.30 4.07
C GLU A 64 20.19 10.39 3.51
N GLU A 65 21.20 9.99 4.29
CA GLU A 65 22.57 9.89 3.79
C GLU A 65 22.70 8.90 2.63
N SER A 66 22.02 7.77 2.69
CA SER A 66 22.02 6.76 1.62
C SER A 66 21.39 7.31 0.34
N VAL A 67 20.30 8.08 0.46
CA VAL A 67 19.66 8.76 -0.67
C VAL A 67 20.62 9.78 -1.28
N ALA A 68 21.22 10.63 -0.46
CA ALA A 68 22.18 11.63 -0.92
C ALA A 68 23.37 11.00 -1.66
N LYS A 69 23.92 9.88 -1.14
CA LYS A 69 25.00 9.12 -1.78
C LYS A 69 24.57 8.54 -3.12
N ALA A 70 23.38 7.93 -3.19
CA ALA A 70 22.88 7.33 -4.43
C ALA A 70 22.59 8.38 -5.51
N GLU A 71 22.05 9.54 -5.11
CA GLU A 71 21.82 10.67 -6.01
C GLU A 71 23.12 11.30 -6.50
N SER A 72 24.11 11.47 -5.62
CA SER A 72 25.44 11.95 -6.01
C SER A 72 26.08 11.01 -7.02
N ALA A 73 26.03 9.70 -6.77
CA ALA A 73 26.57 8.69 -7.69
C ALA A 73 25.87 8.73 -9.06
N LEU A 74 24.55 8.94 -9.08
CA LEU A 74 23.79 9.09 -10.31
C LEU A 74 24.20 10.37 -11.06
N GLU A 75 24.37 11.49 -10.38
CA GLU A 75 24.77 12.77 -11.01
C GLU A 75 26.23 12.74 -11.50
N GLU A 76 27.13 12.16 -10.72
CA GLU A 76 28.50 11.88 -11.13
C GLU A 76 28.53 11.01 -12.39
N SER A 77 27.64 10.01 -12.50
CA SER A 77 27.59 9.17 -13.70
C SER A 77 27.21 9.94 -14.97
N LYS A 78 26.40 11.00 -14.85
CA LYS A 78 25.99 11.84 -15.98
C LYS A 78 27.09 12.80 -16.44
N SER A 79 27.95 13.24 -15.51
CA SER A 79 29.05 14.18 -15.77
C SER A 79 30.35 13.51 -16.23
N ARG A 80 30.42 12.17 -16.19
CA ARG A 80 31.58 11.41 -16.69
C ARG A 80 31.75 11.58 -18.21
N LYS A 81 33.01 11.71 -18.64
CA LYS A 81 33.40 11.77 -20.06
C LYS A 81 33.05 10.47 -20.80
N GLU A 82 33.26 9.34 -20.14
CA GLU A 82 32.86 8.03 -20.64
C GLU A 82 31.54 7.62 -20.01
N ARG A 83 30.57 7.25 -20.84
CA ARG A 83 29.28 6.77 -20.37
C ARG A 83 29.43 5.37 -19.78
N LEU A 84 28.79 5.16 -18.63
CA LEU A 84 28.62 3.82 -18.07
C LEU A 84 27.81 2.93 -19.03
N ASP A 85 27.97 1.63 -18.89
CA ASP A 85 27.13 0.67 -19.61
C ASP A 85 25.65 0.83 -19.21
N GLN A 86 24.73 0.47 -20.12
CA GLN A 86 23.30 0.63 -19.90
C GLN A 86 22.81 -0.09 -18.64
N MET A 87 23.34 -1.27 -18.33
CA MET A 87 22.96 -1.99 -17.11
C MET A 87 23.42 -1.25 -15.85
N GLN A 88 24.60 -0.63 -15.89
CA GLN A 88 25.15 0.14 -14.78
C GLN A 88 24.36 1.44 -14.54
N GLN A 89 23.96 2.12 -15.61
CA GLN A 89 23.09 3.29 -15.52
C GLN A 89 21.74 2.94 -14.89
N LEU A 90 21.13 1.83 -15.33
CA LEU A 90 19.87 1.34 -14.78
C LEU A 90 20.01 0.97 -13.30
N ALA A 91 21.13 0.36 -12.91
CA ALA A 91 21.40 0.01 -11.52
C ALA A 91 21.50 1.26 -10.62
N LEU A 92 22.15 2.33 -11.08
CA LEU A 92 22.23 3.60 -10.33
C LEU A 92 20.86 4.26 -10.15
N VAL A 93 20.04 4.28 -11.20
CA VAL A 93 18.68 4.82 -11.12
C VAL A 93 17.82 3.99 -10.18
N SER A 94 17.91 2.65 -10.25
CA SER A 94 17.20 1.76 -9.32
C SER A 94 17.64 2.01 -7.89
N ALA A 95 18.95 2.07 -7.62
CA ALA A 95 19.47 2.29 -6.28
C ALA A 95 18.99 3.62 -5.67
N ALA A 96 18.98 4.70 -6.45
CA ALA A 96 18.45 5.99 -5.99
C ALA A 96 16.94 5.93 -5.71
N SER A 97 16.17 5.27 -6.57
CA SER A 97 14.72 5.08 -6.38
C SER A 97 14.43 4.21 -5.15
N ASP A 98 15.18 3.14 -4.94
CA ASP A 98 15.00 2.20 -3.83
C ASP A 98 15.38 2.87 -2.50
N ALA A 99 16.47 3.65 -2.47
CA ALA A 99 16.87 4.43 -1.30
C ALA A 99 15.79 5.45 -0.90
N ARG A 100 15.24 6.20 -1.86
CA ARG A 100 14.14 7.16 -1.60
C ARG A 100 12.91 6.45 -1.05
N ARG A 101 12.51 5.35 -1.68
CA ARG A 101 11.36 4.57 -1.22
C ARG A 101 11.57 3.99 0.18
N ALA A 102 12.79 3.61 0.54
CA ALA A 102 13.11 3.13 1.88
C ALA A 102 12.98 4.26 2.91
N LEU A 103 13.48 5.46 2.59
CA LEU A 103 13.32 6.65 3.41
C LEU A 103 11.84 7.01 3.60
N ASP A 104 11.06 7.09 2.52
CA ASP A 104 9.63 7.43 2.56
C ASP A 104 8.85 6.50 3.50
N LYS A 105 9.08 5.18 3.37
CA LYS A 105 8.46 4.18 4.25
C LYS A 105 8.84 4.38 5.72
N LYS A 106 10.08 4.79 5.99
CA LYS A 106 10.54 5.01 7.36
C LYS A 106 9.94 6.28 7.96
N LEU A 107 9.78 7.33 7.14
CA LEU A 107 9.07 8.56 7.52
C LEU A 107 7.58 8.30 7.76
N GLU A 108 6.92 7.51 6.90
CA GLU A 108 5.54 7.05 7.13
C GLU A 108 5.42 6.31 8.47
N ARG A 109 6.34 5.39 8.74
CA ARG A 109 6.37 4.65 10.00
C ARG A 109 6.60 5.55 11.21
N TYR A 110 7.42 6.59 11.08
CA TYR A 110 7.63 7.57 12.13
C TYR A 110 6.33 8.32 12.46
N MET A 111 5.60 8.78 11.44
CA MET A 111 4.29 9.42 11.62
C MET A 111 3.27 8.48 12.27
N GLU A 112 3.24 7.19 11.89
CA GLU A 112 2.37 6.20 12.54
C GLU A 112 2.66 6.05 14.03
N LEU A 113 3.95 6.08 14.43
CA LEU A 113 4.34 5.97 15.84
C LEU A 113 3.97 7.24 16.62
N GLU A 114 4.12 8.42 16.02
CA GLU A 114 3.67 9.70 16.59
C GLU A 114 2.15 9.71 16.82
N ASP A 115 1.37 9.32 15.81
CA ASP A 115 -0.09 9.22 15.91
C ASP A 115 -0.50 8.21 17.00
N LEU A 116 0.20 7.08 17.10
CA LEU A 116 -0.07 6.08 18.11
C LEU A 116 0.25 6.59 19.52
N MET A 117 1.33 7.36 19.70
CA MET A 117 1.63 8.00 20.98
C MET A 117 0.59 9.06 21.34
N ALA A 118 0.19 9.90 20.37
CA ALA A 118 -0.85 10.89 20.58
C ALA A 118 -2.18 10.25 21.01
N GLN A 119 -2.59 9.16 20.36
CA GLN A 119 -3.81 8.41 20.72
C GLN A 119 -3.76 7.76 22.11
N VAL A 120 -2.58 7.39 22.60
CA VAL A 120 -2.40 6.78 23.91
C VAL A 120 -2.33 7.84 25.02
N ASN A 121 -1.84 9.03 24.70
CA ASN A 121 -1.68 10.15 25.64
C ASN A 121 -2.87 11.13 25.67
N SER A 122 -3.84 10.97 24.76
CA SER A 122 -5.12 11.70 24.73
C SER A 122 -6.18 11.05 25.59
#